data_AF-A0A931VEF6-F1
#
_entry.id   AF-A0A931VEF6-F1
#
_cell.length_a   1.000
_cell.length_b   1.000
_cell.length_c   1.000
_cell.angle_alpha   90.00
_cell.angle_beta   90.00
_cell.angle_gamma   90.00
#
_symmetry.space_group_name_H-M   'P 1'
#
loop_
_entity.id
_entity.type
_entity.pdbx_description
1 polymer ?
#
loop_
_entity_poly.entity_id
_entity_poly.type
_entity_poly.pdbx_seq_one_letter_code
_entity_poly.pdbx_strand_id
1 'polypeptide(L)'
;MTNEAKTTPQLQDGTLPRGEPRAEAPSWFKSPAFALINDPVVIGRRPSSALMAELTRIQLGLFSEYASAVLQELHYPALLLNGDKDASQGKLPRISEKVQSPHLVTINPVFLDRFPQEAYDTMEEVAWVERQREANGEFPLFFDKDLRRPFMHKLRDNLPQAFMPLAITRGRNVVRTLDADNKAKNNFTNMVFTDDTDGIIRNLPFHWGQVLRWGYMGKFGGFKVADVMYENRGGHVIYAIPVLFTLEGGSIALPGNEMIKQLAIYGSSRSIDKSKLLEGVDPIAYEDWVASDAVNGLIHLGELMGQLHLVSPGIEVDDLVSTDQVNDEDAGVLGGLAARFKVKVSGTLTREAVKSVAETSQQAEGAFLQYDRKLRKFVITASGKFGAVKTDLRPNDLVAVEPSMRNHTFIYTLPVEGIDPIGASVEGPEFANPLNELLESTDPALQDFKVRIAVVDGKYIPIGDTEVAEDVEVDILSGIYGIVHIHRDYYEDQIEELVASGEVIEIKLPDKKVLGCGVDLMEEQSMAAILEANRLWNEGGRTAKLGLFRVGRHGLNIFEFAVPDENGEIPSEAHRHLEEMLTRTDSPLKLLPFVRQEHTPIKIFEQAN
;
A
#
# COMPACT_ATOMS: atom_id res chain seq x y z
N MET A 1 12.77 -72.35 11.10
CA MET A 1 12.16 -72.00 9.81
C MET A 1 11.32 -70.75 10.06
N THR A 2 11.95 -69.59 9.95
CA THR A 2 11.37 -68.29 10.30
C THR A 2 12.16 -67.17 9.63
N ASN A 3 11.43 -66.11 9.31
CA ASN A 3 11.82 -64.74 8.96
C ASN A 3 12.19 -64.43 7.50
N GLU A 4 11.15 -64.01 6.77
CA GLU A 4 11.23 -63.07 5.66
C GLU A 4 11.61 -61.68 6.19
N ALA A 5 12.70 -61.11 5.65
CA ALA A 5 13.05 -59.71 5.79
C ALA A 5 12.67 -58.97 4.49
N LYS A 6 11.76 -58.00 4.60
CA LYS A 6 11.44 -57.04 3.54
C LYS A 6 12.54 -55.97 3.48
N THR A 7 13.08 -55.78 2.29
CA THR A 7 14.01 -54.71 1.94
C THR A 7 13.25 -53.39 1.73
N THR A 8 13.60 -52.37 2.51
CA THR A 8 13.20 -50.96 2.32
C THR A 8 14.13 -50.32 1.27
N PRO A 9 13.65 -49.51 0.31
CA PRO A 9 14.52 -48.76 -0.57
C PRO A 9 15.21 -47.62 0.21
N GLN A 10 16.53 -47.58 0.18
CA GLN A 10 17.32 -46.43 0.64
C GLN A 10 17.13 -45.27 -0.33
N LEU A 11 16.65 -44.13 0.18
CA LEU A 11 16.74 -42.84 -0.49
C LEU A 11 18.23 -42.45 -0.57
N GLN A 12 18.73 -42.29 -1.80
CA GLN A 12 20.05 -41.71 -2.06
C GLN A 12 20.06 -40.24 -1.65
N ASP A 13 21.14 -39.82 -0.98
CA ASP A 13 21.49 -38.43 -0.69
C ASP A 13 21.44 -37.60 -1.99
N GLY A 14 20.36 -36.84 -2.15
CA GLY A 14 20.24 -35.82 -3.17
C GLY A 14 21.08 -34.61 -2.78
N THR A 15 22.30 -34.54 -3.29
CA THR A 15 23.05 -33.29 -3.36
C THR A 15 22.23 -32.29 -4.16
N LEU A 16 21.75 -31.23 -3.50
CA LEU A 16 21.15 -30.07 -4.16
C LEU A 16 22.11 -29.57 -5.25
N PRO A 17 21.62 -29.23 -6.46
CA PRO A 17 22.48 -28.70 -7.51
C PRO A 17 23.17 -27.45 -6.99
N ARG A 18 24.51 -27.40 -7.13
CA ARG A 18 25.30 -26.21 -6.83
C ARG A 18 24.87 -25.10 -7.78
N GLY A 19 23.93 -24.28 -7.31
CA GLY A 19 23.44 -23.10 -8.02
C GLY A 19 24.58 -22.12 -8.27
N GLU A 20 24.41 -21.34 -9.32
CA GLU A 20 25.21 -20.17 -9.65
C GLU A 20 25.46 -19.29 -8.40
N PRO A 21 26.56 -18.51 -8.37
CA PRO A 21 26.80 -17.59 -7.26
C PRO A 21 25.57 -16.71 -7.08
N ARG A 22 24.87 -16.91 -5.96
CA ARG A 22 23.72 -16.10 -5.57
C ARG A 22 24.19 -14.66 -5.55
N ALA A 23 23.54 -13.80 -6.32
CA ALA A 23 23.72 -12.36 -6.20
C ALA A 23 23.61 -12.01 -4.71
N GLU A 24 24.60 -11.31 -4.17
CA GLU A 24 24.52 -10.86 -2.78
C GLU A 24 23.22 -10.08 -2.62
N ALA A 25 22.43 -10.46 -1.61
CA ALA A 25 21.21 -9.73 -1.30
C ALA A 25 21.58 -8.25 -1.09
N PRO A 26 20.81 -7.29 -1.64
CA PRO A 26 21.08 -5.88 -1.42
C PRO A 26 21.17 -5.57 0.07
N SER A 27 22.06 -4.67 0.48
CA SER A 27 22.32 -4.35 1.89
C SER A 27 21.08 -3.88 2.68
N TRP A 28 20.07 -3.33 1.99
CA TRP A 28 18.78 -2.93 2.57
C TRP A 28 17.81 -4.10 2.76
N PHE A 29 17.97 -5.19 2.01
CA PHE A 29 17.07 -6.34 2.01
C PHE A 29 17.45 -7.33 3.11
N LYS A 30 16.70 -7.33 4.21
CA LYS A 30 16.76 -8.42 5.19
C LYS A 30 15.93 -9.58 4.67
N SER A 31 16.52 -10.76 4.46
CA SER A 31 15.76 -11.98 4.13
C SER A 31 14.79 -12.31 5.27
N PRO A 32 13.47 -12.05 5.13
CA PRO A 32 12.53 -12.37 6.18
C PRO A 32 12.31 -13.88 6.23
N ALA A 33 11.90 -14.36 7.39
CA ALA A 33 11.43 -15.72 7.52
C ALA A 33 10.03 -15.82 6.91
N PHE A 34 9.73 -16.97 6.31
CA PHE A 34 8.39 -17.28 5.79
C PHE A 34 7.80 -18.46 6.54
N ALA A 35 6.51 -18.37 6.85
CA ALA A 35 5.72 -19.49 7.34
C ALA A 35 4.49 -19.67 6.46
N LEU A 36 4.37 -20.85 5.85
CA LEU A 36 3.20 -21.26 5.09
C LEU A 36 2.31 -22.14 5.98
N ILE A 37 1.08 -21.70 6.22
CA ILE A 37 0.10 -22.51 6.96
C ILE A 37 -0.39 -23.63 6.07
N ASN A 38 -0.32 -24.87 6.56
CA ASN A 38 -0.49 -26.06 5.73
C ASN A 38 -1.87 -26.69 5.78
N ASP A 39 -2.68 -26.23 6.72
CA ASP A 39 -4.07 -26.62 6.87
C ASP A 39 -4.93 -25.48 6.33
N PRO A 40 -5.48 -25.54 5.11
CA PRO A 40 -6.27 -24.45 4.55
C PRO A 40 -7.52 -24.12 5.36
N VAL A 41 -7.89 -22.84 5.45
CA VAL A 41 -9.24 -22.48 5.91
C VAL A 41 -10.19 -22.64 4.73
N VAL A 42 -11.27 -23.39 4.91
CA VAL A 42 -12.40 -23.40 3.98
C VAL A 42 -13.52 -22.57 4.58
N ILE A 43 -13.94 -21.51 3.90
CA ILE A 43 -15.02 -20.63 4.37
C ILE A 43 -16.22 -20.78 3.44
N GLY A 44 -17.41 -20.96 4.02
CA GLY A 44 -18.65 -21.21 3.29
C GLY A 44 -19.35 -22.48 3.79
N ARG A 45 -19.73 -23.37 2.88
CA ARG A 45 -20.41 -24.63 3.23
C ARG A 45 -19.41 -25.70 3.68
N ARG A 46 -19.93 -26.77 4.30
CA ARG A 46 -19.11 -27.95 4.64
C ARG A 46 -18.44 -28.47 3.36
N PRO A 47 -17.11 -28.70 3.38
CA PRO A 47 -16.39 -29.09 2.18
C PRO A 47 -16.92 -30.43 1.65
N SER A 48 -17.25 -30.46 0.37
CA SER A 48 -17.58 -31.68 -0.34
C SER A 48 -16.32 -32.50 -0.61
N SER A 49 -16.45 -33.79 -0.93
CA SER A 49 -15.31 -34.60 -1.37
C SER A 49 -14.64 -34.05 -2.62
N ALA A 50 -15.42 -33.42 -3.52
CA ALA A 50 -14.91 -32.75 -4.70
C ALA A 50 -14.07 -31.51 -4.33
N LEU A 51 -14.56 -30.68 -3.40
CA LEU A 51 -13.80 -29.53 -2.89
C LEU A 51 -12.52 -30.00 -2.19
N MET A 52 -12.57 -31.04 -1.36
CA MET A 52 -11.35 -31.58 -0.71
C MET A 52 -10.32 -32.10 -1.73
N ALA A 53 -10.76 -32.73 -2.81
CA ALA A 53 -9.87 -33.18 -3.89
C ALA A 53 -9.27 -31.99 -4.67
N GLU A 54 -10.02 -30.90 -4.79
CA GLU A 54 -9.57 -29.64 -5.37
C GLU A 54 -8.55 -28.94 -4.47
N LEU A 55 -8.83 -28.76 -3.17
CA LEU A 55 -7.88 -28.26 -2.16
C LEU A 55 -6.56 -29.02 -2.20
N THR A 56 -6.64 -30.35 -2.26
CA THR A 56 -5.45 -31.22 -2.31
C THR A 56 -4.62 -30.92 -3.56
N ARG A 57 -5.25 -30.70 -4.72
CA ARG A 57 -4.52 -30.37 -5.96
C ARG A 57 -3.91 -28.97 -5.90
N ILE A 58 -4.62 -28.01 -5.32
CA ILE A 58 -4.13 -26.65 -5.12
C ILE A 58 -2.93 -26.64 -4.17
N GLN A 59 -3.01 -27.41 -3.08
CA GLN A 59 -1.92 -27.61 -2.15
C GLN A 59 -0.71 -28.34 -2.76
N LEU A 60 -0.91 -29.24 -3.73
CA LEU A 60 0.21 -29.91 -4.39
C LEU A 60 0.88 -29.04 -5.46
N GLY A 61 0.12 -28.22 -6.20
CA GLY A 61 0.66 -27.38 -7.28
C GLY A 61 1.29 -26.10 -6.76
N LEU A 62 0.45 -25.11 -6.44
CA LEU A 62 0.90 -23.75 -6.16
C LEU A 62 1.67 -23.64 -4.85
N PHE A 63 1.28 -24.42 -3.85
CA PHE A 63 1.93 -24.42 -2.54
C PHE A 63 3.31 -25.07 -2.58
N SER A 64 3.51 -26.09 -3.42
CA SER A 64 4.85 -26.66 -3.63
C SER A 64 5.75 -25.69 -4.39
N GLU A 65 5.20 -24.92 -5.35
CA GLU A 65 5.92 -23.85 -6.05
C GLU A 65 6.36 -22.75 -5.07
N TYR A 66 5.45 -22.27 -4.22
CA TYR A 66 5.77 -21.25 -3.23
C TYR A 66 6.75 -21.76 -2.18
N ALA A 67 6.55 -22.98 -1.66
CA ALA A 67 7.49 -23.61 -0.74
C ALA A 67 8.87 -23.76 -1.37
N SER A 68 8.94 -24.17 -2.65
CA SER A 68 10.20 -24.28 -3.40
C SER A 68 10.86 -22.92 -3.59
N ALA A 69 10.09 -21.89 -3.98
CA ALA A 69 10.60 -20.52 -4.15
C ALA A 69 11.16 -19.97 -2.83
N VAL A 70 10.43 -20.17 -1.72
CA VAL A 70 10.91 -19.76 -0.40
C VAL A 70 12.20 -20.50 -0.01
N LEU A 71 12.28 -21.82 -0.24
CA LEU A 71 13.49 -22.63 0.04
C LEU A 71 14.70 -22.22 -0.82
N GLN A 72 14.46 -21.82 -2.06
CA GLN A 72 15.50 -21.45 -3.01
C GLN A 72 16.05 -20.04 -2.75
N GLU A 73 15.19 -19.10 -2.37
CA GLU A 73 15.51 -17.66 -2.38
C GLU A 73 15.76 -17.07 -0.99
N LEU A 74 15.18 -17.63 0.09
CA LEU A 74 15.07 -16.95 1.39
C LEU A 74 15.42 -17.85 2.59
N HIS A 75 15.95 -17.26 3.67
CA HIS A 75 16.28 -17.98 4.90
C HIS A 75 15.00 -18.47 5.61
N TYR A 76 14.84 -19.78 5.78
CA TYR A 76 13.58 -20.44 6.13
C TYR A 76 13.58 -21.06 7.54
N PRO A 77 12.53 -20.86 8.36
CA PRO A 77 12.12 -21.88 9.31
C PRO A 77 10.73 -22.39 8.91
N ALA A 78 10.72 -23.50 8.16
CA ALA A 78 9.52 -24.23 7.76
C ALA A 78 8.67 -24.60 8.98
N LEU A 79 7.43 -24.13 9.04
CA LEU A 79 6.41 -24.73 9.89
C LEU A 79 5.11 -24.87 9.11
N LEU A 80 4.93 -26.07 8.57
CA LEU A 80 3.69 -26.58 8.02
C LEU A 80 2.72 -26.91 9.17
N LEU A 81 2.15 -25.90 9.82
CA LEU A 81 1.22 -26.12 10.95
C LEU A 81 -0.19 -26.39 10.44
N ASN A 82 -0.59 -27.66 10.40
CA ASN A 82 -1.55 -28.28 11.33
C ASN A 82 -1.95 -29.69 10.86
N GLY A 83 -1.33 -30.67 11.50
CA GLY A 83 -1.64 -32.10 11.46
C GLY A 83 -0.87 -32.74 12.61
N ASP A 84 -1.16 -32.31 13.84
CA ASP A 84 -0.31 -32.62 14.99
C ASP A 84 -0.51 -34.06 15.47
N LYS A 85 0.61 -34.79 15.60
CA LYS A 85 0.96 -35.70 16.72
C LYS A 85 2.48 -35.88 16.90
N ASP A 86 3.30 -35.52 15.90
CA ASP A 86 4.76 -35.74 15.91
C ASP A 86 5.66 -34.49 15.95
N ALA A 87 5.15 -33.36 16.46
CA ALA A 87 6.01 -32.41 17.19
C ALA A 87 6.61 -33.06 18.48
N SER A 88 6.20 -34.30 18.78
CA SER A 88 6.58 -35.16 19.89
C SER A 88 8.08 -35.54 19.97
N GLN A 89 8.90 -35.24 18.96
CA GLN A 89 10.36 -35.42 19.04
C GLN A 89 11.16 -34.13 19.32
N GLY A 90 10.47 -33.02 19.60
CA GLY A 90 10.93 -31.98 20.53
C GLY A 90 12.36 -31.47 20.35
N LYS A 91 12.57 -30.59 19.36
CA LYS A 91 13.16 -29.24 19.53
C LYS A 91 13.48 -28.66 18.15
N LEU A 92 12.63 -27.73 17.71
CA LEU A 92 13.00 -26.81 16.63
C LEU A 92 14.25 -26.03 17.05
N PRO A 93 15.14 -25.67 16.10
CA PRO A 93 16.26 -24.80 16.42
C PRO A 93 15.71 -23.49 16.99
N ARG A 94 16.08 -23.17 18.24
CA ARG A 94 15.86 -21.84 18.77
C ARG A 94 16.53 -20.86 17.82
N ILE A 95 15.76 -19.93 17.26
CA ILE A 95 16.31 -18.81 16.52
C ILE A 95 17.16 -18.06 17.55
N SER A 96 18.48 -18.24 17.49
CA SER A 96 19.38 -17.80 18.55
C SER A 96 19.30 -16.28 18.72
N GLU A 97 19.34 -15.82 19.97
CA GLU A 97 19.20 -14.45 20.48
C GLU A 97 20.10 -13.37 19.83
N LYS A 98 20.94 -13.72 18.84
CA LYS A 98 21.84 -12.82 18.12
C LYS A 98 21.36 -12.41 16.73
N VAL A 99 20.30 -13.01 16.20
CA VAL A 99 19.65 -12.49 14.98
C VAL A 99 18.70 -11.40 15.44
N GLN A 100 19.07 -10.13 15.24
CA GLN A 100 18.19 -9.00 15.52
C GLN A 100 16.89 -9.14 14.70
N SER A 101 15.86 -9.71 15.34
CA SER A 101 14.46 -9.84 14.93
C SER A 101 14.24 -10.20 13.45
N PRO A 102 14.21 -11.49 13.06
CA PRO A 102 13.68 -11.82 11.75
C PRO A 102 12.20 -11.39 11.69
N HIS A 103 11.85 -10.61 10.68
CA HIS A 103 10.45 -10.34 10.35
C HIS A 103 9.86 -11.64 9.78
N LEU A 104 8.74 -12.11 10.34
CA LEU A 104 8.07 -13.32 9.89
C LEU A 104 6.90 -12.92 8.99
N VAL A 105 6.93 -13.38 7.73
CA VAL A 105 5.81 -13.31 6.81
C VAL A 105 5.01 -14.60 6.92
N THR A 106 3.75 -14.51 7.32
CA THR A 106 2.87 -15.69 7.35
C THR A 106 1.89 -15.62 6.19
N ILE A 107 1.84 -16.71 5.41
CA ILE A 107 0.91 -16.89 4.29
C ILE A 107 -0.17 -17.87 4.73
N ASN A 108 -1.41 -17.39 4.75
CA ASN A 108 -2.57 -18.18 5.16
C ASN A 108 -3.46 -18.52 3.95
N PRO A 109 -3.52 -19.78 3.51
CA PRO A 109 -4.54 -20.22 2.55
C PRO A 109 -5.95 -20.03 3.07
N VAL A 110 -6.75 -19.34 2.28
CA VAL A 110 -8.19 -19.21 2.47
C VAL A 110 -8.87 -19.68 1.20
N PHE A 111 -9.68 -20.71 1.29
CA PHE A 111 -10.45 -21.25 0.18
C PHE A 111 -11.89 -20.86 0.33
N LEU A 112 -12.40 -20.21 -0.70
CA LEU A 112 -13.80 -19.87 -0.80
C LEU A 112 -14.49 -20.99 -1.57
N ASP A 113 -15.60 -21.49 -1.00
CA ASP A 113 -16.56 -22.22 -1.81
C ASP A 113 -17.09 -21.29 -2.92
N ARG A 114 -17.75 -21.86 -3.94
CA ARG A 114 -18.34 -21.06 -5.03
C ARG A 114 -19.20 -19.95 -4.43
N PHE A 115 -19.04 -18.72 -4.91
CA PHE A 115 -19.86 -17.63 -4.41
C PHE A 115 -21.35 -17.91 -4.62
N PRO A 116 -22.22 -17.43 -3.71
CA PRO A 116 -23.65 -17.43 -3.97
C PRO A 116 -23.92 -16.77 -5.32
N GLN A 117 -24.91 -17.29 -6.05
CA GLN A 117 -25.25 -16.78 -7.38
C GLN A 117 -25.58 -15.29 -7.31
N GLU A 118 -26.20 -14.85 -6.22
CA GLU A 118 -26.54 -13.46 -5.95
C GLU A 118 -25.31 -12.53 -5.93
N ALA A 119 -24.15 -13.01 -5.44
CA ALA A 119 -22.90 -12.25 -5.48
C ALA A 119 -22.35 -12.15 -6.91
N TYR A 120 -22.42 -13.23 -7.69
CA TYR A 120 -22.01 -13.23 -9.10
C TYR A 120 -22.90 -12.32 -9.95
N ASP A 121 -24.22 -12.43 -9.81
CA ASP A 121 -25.19 -11.59 -10.54
C ASP A 121 -24.92 -10.09 -10.27
N THR A 122 -24.57 -9.76 -9.03
CA THR A 122 -24.19 -8.41 -8.63
C THR A 122 -22.92 -7.91 -9.32
N MET A 123 -21.91 -8.77 -9.41
CA MET A 123 -20.64 -8.46 -10.09
C MET A 123 -20.83 -8.30 -11.60
N GLU A 124 -21.64 -9.17 -12.21
CA GLU A 124 -21.97 -9.08 -13.64
C GLU A 124 -22.78 -7.83 -13.98
N GLU A 125 -23.77 -7.47 -13.16
CA GLU A 125 -24.58 -6.26 -13.32
C GLU A 125 -23.69 -5.02 -13.41
N VAL A 126 -22.78 -4.86 -12.45
CA VAL A 126 -21.85 -3.72 -12.40
C VAL A 126 -20.89 -3.74 -13.59
N ALA A 127 -20.32 -4.90 -13.92
CA ALA A 127 -19.42 -5.02 -15.07
C ALA A 127 -20.15 -4.69 -16.39
N TRP A 128 -21.44 -5.04 -16.50
CA TRP A 128 -22.24 -4.70 -17.67
C TRP A 128 -22.51 -3.19 -17.75
N VAL A 129 -22.90 -2.54 -16.65
CA VAL A 129 -23.14 -1.09 -16.63
C VAL A 129 -21.89 -0.31 -17.03
N GLU A 130 -20.74 -0.64 -16.45
CA GLU A 130 -19.47 0.05 -16.76
C GLU A 130 -19.07 -0.13 -18.23
N ARG A 131 -19.27 -1.33 -18.82
CA ARG A 131 -19.03 -1.54 -20.25
C ARG A 131 -19.95 -0.70 -21.15
N GLN A 132 -21.21 -0.48 -20.76
CA GLN A 132 -22.11 0.39 -21.51
C GLN A 132 -21.64 1.85 -21.46
N ARG A 133 -21.17 2.31 -20.30
CA ARG A 133 -20.59 3.66 -20.12
C ARG A 133 -19.37 3.87 -20.99
N GLU A 134 -18.41 2.96 -20.90
CA GLU A 134 -17.20 3.00 -21.71
C GLU A 134 -17.53 3.04 -23.21
N ALA A 135 -18.49 2.22 -23.67
CA ALA A 135 -18.96 2.23 -25.05
C ALA A 135 -19.61 3.57 -25.48
N ASN A 136 -20.15 4.33 -24.54
CA ASN A 136 -20.71 5.66 -24.76
C ASN A 136 -19.67 6.79 -24.64
N GLY A 137 -18.40 6.47 -24.39
CA GLY A 137 -17.35 7.46 -24.14
C GLY A 137 -17.46 8.13 -22.78
N GLU A 138 -18.28 7.58 -21.87
CA GLU A 138 -18.31 8.00 -20.48
C GLU A 138 -17.09 7.37 -19.79
N PHE A 139 -16.28 8.20 -19.11
CA PHE A 139 -15.22 7.67 -18.26
C PHE A 139 -15.86 6.80 -17.17
N PRO A 140 -15.24 5.68 -16.77
CA PRO A 140 -15.73 4.89 -15.64
C PRO A 140 -15.90 5.83 -14.45
N LEU A 141 -17.14 6.07 -14.05
CA LEU A 141 -17.46 6.89 -12.90
C LEU A 141 -16.89 6.17 -11.70
N PHE A 142 -15.89 6.75 -11.06
CA PHE A 142 -15.39 6.24 -9.79
C PHE A 142 -16.56 6.17 -8.82
N PHE A 143 -17.01 4.95 -8.55
CA PHE A 143 -18.17 4.68 -7.72
C PHE A 143 -19.33 5.61 -8.01
N ASP A 144 -20.09 5.31 -9.06
CA ASP A 144 -21.48 5.76 -9.09
C ASP A 144 -22.09 5.49 -7.71
N LYS A 145 -22.44 6.57 -6.99
CA LYS A 145 -22.92 6.49 -5.60
C LYS A 145 -24.16 5.60 -5.52
N ASP A 146 -24.94 5.56 -6.60
CA ASP A 146 -26.15 4.77 -6.73
C ASP A 146 -25.86 3.28 -6.98
N LEU A 147 -24.70 2.94 -7.55
CA LEU A 147 -24.25 1.54 -7.72
C LEU A 147 -23.38 1.06 -6.56
N ARG A 148 -22.55 1.93 -5.98
CA ARG A 148 -21.53 1.56 -4.99
C ARG A 148 -22.15 0.95 -3.75
N ARG A 149 -23.09 1.67 -3.14
CA ARG A 149 -23.67 1.23 -1.87
C ARG A 149 -24.46 -0.08 -2.02
N PRO A 150 -25.31 -0.24 -3.06
CA PRO A 150 -25.94 -1.54 -3.33
C PRO A 150 -24.93 -2.66 -3.57
N PHE A 151 -23.88 -2.42 -4.37
CA PHE A 151 -22.84 -3.42 -4.61
C PHE A 151 -22.14 -3.83 -3.31
N MET A 152 -21.68 -2.87 -2.50
CA MET A 152 -21.04 -3.12 -1.21
C MET A 152 -21.95 -3.89 -0.25
N HIS A 153 -23.22 -3.50 -0.12
CA HIS A 153 -24.18 -4.22 0.72
C HIS A 153 -24.43 -5.64 0.21
N LYS A 154 -24.61 -5.84 -1.09
CA LYS A 154 -24.80 -7.19 -1.67
C LYS A 154 -23.55 -8.04 -1.47
N LEU A 155 -22.34 -7.50 -1.64
CA LEU A 155 -21.10 -8.21 -1.30
C LEU A 155 -21.03 -8.52 0.20
N ARG A 156 -21.32 -7.55 1.08
CA ARG A 156 -21.34 -7.75 2.53
C ARG A 156 -22.27 -8.89 2.92
N ASP A 157 -23.45 -8.95 2.33
CA ASP A 157 -24.50 -9.90 2.70
C ASP A 157 -24.27 -11.30 2.11
N ASN A 158 -23.55 -11.40 0.98
CA ASN A 158 -23.35 -12.67 0.26
C ASN A 158 -21.93 -13.22 0.30
N LEU A 159 -20.92 -12.42 0.64
CA LEU A 159 -19.56 -12.92 0.80
C LEU A 159 -19.43 -13.70 2.11
N PRO A 160 -18.80 -14.88 2.08
CA PRO A 160 -18.52 -15.64 3.29
C PRO A 160 -17.64 -14.83 4.26
N GLN A 161 -17.89 -14.96 5.57
CA GLN A 161 -17.16 -14.25 6.62
C GLN A 161 -16.46 -15.22 7.56
N ALA A 162 -15.21 -14.92 7.92
CA ALA A 162 -14.56 -15.54 9.07
C ALA A 162 -14.91 -14.74 10.34
N PHE A 163 -15.41 -15.40 11.38
CA PHE A 163 -15.77 -14.74 12.63
C PHE A 163 -14.54 -14.19 13.39
N MET A 164 -13.38 -14.83 13.22
CA MET A 164 -12.11 -14.31 13.69
C MET A 164 -11.19 -13.95 12.52
N PRO A 165 -10.48 -12.80 12.57
CA PRO A 165 -9.42 -12.48 11.63
C PRO A 165 -8.39 -13.63 11.55
N LEU A 166 -8.37 -14.35 10.44
CA LEU A 166 -7.57 -15.56 10.25
C LEU A 166 -6.07 -15.27 10.35
N ALA A 167 -5.67 -14.11 9.83
CA ALA A 167 -4.34 -13.53 10.02
C ALA A 167 -3.93 -13.49 11.50
N ILE A 168 -4.82 -13.01 12.37
CA ILE A 168 -4.51 -12.80 13.79
C ILE A 168 -4.52 -14.13 14.53
N THR A 169 -5.48 -15.01 14.27
CA THR A 169 -5.62 -16.27 15.03
C THR A 169 -4.55 -17.28 14.66
N ARG A 170 -4.36 -17.54 13.37
CA ARG A 170 -3.40 -18.55 12.91
C ARG A 170 -1.99 -18.01 12.89
N GLY A 171 -1.80 -16.79 12.39
CA GLY A 171 -0.49 -16.17 12.31
C GLY A 171 0.16 -15.96 13.68
N ARG A 172 -0.58 -15.58 14.72
CA ARG A 172 -0.01 -15.49 16.09
C ARG A 172 0.35 -16.84 16.68
N ASN A 173 -0.42 -17.90 16.40
CA ASN A 173 -0.07 -19.24 16.84
C ASN A 173 1.23 -19.72 16.20
N VAL A 174 1.46 -19.37 14.93
CA VAL A 174 2.72 -19.61 14.23
C VAL A 174 3.87 -18.84 14.91
N VAL A 175 3.71 -17.54 15.14
CA VAL A 175 4.72 -16.68 15.81
C VAL A 175 5.10 -17.25 17.19
N ARG A 176 4.10 -17.61 17.99
CA ARG A 176 4.30 -18.21 19.33
C ARG A 176 5.01 -19.56 19.26
N THR A 177 4.64 -20.42 18.32
CA THR A 177 5.27 -21.75 18.14
C THR A 177 6.72 -21.63 17.69
N LEU A 178 7.03 -20.61 16.88
CA LEU A 178 8.39 -20.33 16.42
C LEU A 178 9.28 -19.63 17.45
N ASP A 179 8.74 -19.29 18.63
CA ASP A 179 9.41 -18.43 19.63
C ASP A 179 9.95 -17.13 19.00
N ALA A 180 9.25 -16.65 17.96
CA ALA A 180 9.53 -15.35 17.37
C ALA A 180 9.06 -14.27 18.34
N ASP A 181 9.88 -13.23 18.54
CA ASP A 181 9.55 -12.12 19.44
C ASP A 181 8.14 -11.61 19.12
N ASN A 182 7.30 -11.37 20.13
CA ASN A 182 5.98 -10.75 19.94
C ASN A 182 6.06 -9.33 19.33
N LYS A 183 7.26 -8.75 19.27
CA LYS A 183 7.59 -7.53 18.52
C LYS A 183 7.85 -7.76 17.03
N ALA A 184 7.98 -9.01 16.57
CA ALA A 184 8.11 -9.34 15.16
C ALA A 184 6.90 -8.75 14.42
N LYS A 185 7.19 -8.05 13.33
CA LYS A 185 6.14 -7.52 12.47
C LYS A 185 5.36 -8.69 11.89
N ASN A 186 4.13 -8.79 12.35
CA ASN A 186 3.18 -9.80 11.94
C ASN A 186 2.60 -9.45 10.57
N ASN A 187 3.39 -9.67 9.52
CA ASN A 187 2.96 -9.48 8.14
C ASN A 187 2.14 -10.71 7.72
N PHE A 188 0.84 -10.61 7.98
CA PHE A 188 -0.12 -11.64 7.63
C PHE A 188 -0.76 -11.35 6.28
N THR A 189 -0.62 -12.30 5.36
CA THR A 189 -1.25 -12.24 4.04
C THR A 189 -2.20 -13.41 3.90
N ASN A 190 -3.46 -13.13 3.58
CA ASN A 190 -4.39 -14.19 3.16
C ASN A 190 -4.18 -14.46 1.68
N MET A 191 -3.98 -15.71 1.33
CA MET A 191 -3.96 -16.18 -0.05
C MET A 191 -5.32 -16.79 -0.34
N VAL A 192 -6.18 -16.01 -1.00
CA VAL A 192 -7.59 -16.32 -1.20
C VAL A 192 -7.76 -17.03 -2.53
N PHE A 193 -8.25 -18.26 -2.49
CA PHE A 193 -8.54 -19.07 -3.66
C PHE A 193 -10.01 -18.96 -4.00
N THR A 194 -10.29 -18.53 -5.23
CA THR A 194 -11.65 -18.25 -5.68
C THR A 194 -11.94 -18.93 -7.01
N ASP A 195 -13.04 -19.67 -7.08
CA ASP A 195 -13.55 -20.20 -8.34
C ASP A 195 -14.05 -19.04 -9.21
N ASP A 196 -13.41 -18.88 -10.36
CA ASP A 196 -13.73 -17.89 -11.39
C ASP A 196 -13.88 -18.57 -12.76
N THR A 197 -14.50 -19.76 -12.77
CA THR A 197 -14.77 -20.54 -14.00
C THR A 197 -15.54 -19.72 -15.04
N ASP A 198 -16.48 -18.89 -14.59
CA ASP A 198 -17.31 -18.04 -15.47
C ASP A 198 -16.59 -16.72 -15.84
N GLY A 199 -15.39 -16.47 -15.30
CA GLY A 199 -14.58 -15.28 -15.58
C GLY A 199 -15.18 -13.98 -15.06
N ILE A 200 -16.10 -14.03 -14.10
CA ILE A 200 -16.81 -12.85 -13.58
C ILE A 200 -15.84 -11.96 -12.79
N ILE A 201 -15.00 -12.54 -11.93
CA ILE A 201 -14.11 -11.81 -11.02
C ILE A 201 -12.97 -11.16 -11.79
N ARG A 202 -12.33 -11.89 -12.72
CA ARG A 202 -11.23 -11.32 -13.53
C ARG A 202 -11.68 -10.22 -14.47
N ASN A 203 -12.95 -10.23 -14.89
CA ASN A 203 -13.53 -9.25 -15.80
C ASN A 203 -14.21 -8.10 -15.05
N LEU A 204 -14.16 -8.08 -13.72
CA LEU A 204 -14.57 -6.92 -12.95
C LEU A 204 -13.69 -5.72 -13.31
N PRO A 205 -14.28 -4.52 -13.54
CA PRO A 205 -13.49 -3.32 -13.68
C PRO A 205 -12.63 -3.10 -12.43
N PHE A 206 -11.44 -2.53 -12.63
CA PHE A 206 -10.38 -2.44 -11.62
C PHE A 206 -10.88 -1.99 -10.23
N HIS A 207 -11.65 -0.91 -10.16
CA HIS A 207 -12.16 -0.34 -8.91
C HIS A 207 -13.16 -1.24 -8.18
N TRP A 208 -14.04 -1.92 -8.92
CA TRP A 208 -14.98 -2.87 -8.33
C TRP A 208 -14.27 -4.14 -7.85
N GLY A 209 -13.25 -4.55 -8.61
CA GLY A 209 -12.29 -5.54 -8.17
C GLY A 209 -11.58 -5.13 -6.88
N GLN A 210 -11.21 -3.85 -6.73
CA GLN A 210 -10.59 -3.33 -5.52
C GLN A 210 -11.52 -3.46 -4.30
N VAL A 211 -12.80 -3.06 -4.44
CA VAL A 211 -13.82 -3.24 -3.38
C VAL A 211 -13.99 -4.70 -2.98
N LEU A 212 -14.02 -5.62 -3.94
CA LEU A 212 -14.10 -7.05 -3.64
C LEU A 212 -12.93 -7.53 -2.76
N ARG A 213 -11.69 -7.14 -3.09
CA ARG A 213 -10.51 -7.54 -2.29
C ARG A 213 -10.44 -6.83 -0.94
N TRP A 214 -10.89 -5.60 -0.84
CA TRP A 214 -11.11 -4.96 0.45
C TRP A 214 -12.17 -5.69 1.27
N GLY A 215 -13.21 -6.21 0.61
CA GLY A 215 -14.15 -7.17 1.18
C GLY A 215 -13.42 -8.39 1.74
N TYR A 216 -12.51 -9.02 1.00
CA TYR A 216 -11.70 -10.14 1.52
C TYR A 216 -10.85 -9.75 2.74
N MET A 217 -10.22 -8.57 2.72
CA MET A 217 -9.44 -8.07 3.87
C MET A 217 -10.33 -7.90 5.11
N GLY A 218 -11.51 -7.30 4.96
CA GLY A 218 -12.48 -7.13 6.04
C GLY A 218 -13.07 -8.45 6.54
N LYS A 219 -13.49 -9.33 5.62
CA LYS A 219 -14.16 -10.61 5.92
C LYS A 219 -13.24 -11.67 6.52
N PHE A 220 -11.96 -11.69 6.13
CA PHE A 220 -11.01 -12.73 6.55
C PHE A 220 -9.94 -12.20 7.51
N GLY A 221 -9.80 -10.88 7.60
CA GLY A 221 -8.83 -10.20 8.43
C GLY A 221 -7.41 -10.33 7.88
N GLY A 222 -6.79 -9.20 7.55
CA GLY A 222 -5.41 -9.10 7.06
C GLY A 222 -5.17 -7.74 6.41
N PHE A 223 -3.92 -7.28 6.40
CA PHE A 223 -3.55 -6.01 5.75
C PHE A 223 -3.39 -6.15 4.23
N LYS A 224 -3.25 -7.39 3.76
CA LYS A 224 -2.96 -7.74 2.37
C LYS A 224 -3.70 -9.03 2.01
N VAL A 225 -4.12 -9.12 0.75
CA VAL A 225 -4.73 -10.32 0.18
C VAL A 225 -4.07 -10.63 -1.15
N ALA A 226 -3.61 -11.87 -1.33
CA ALA A 226 -3.25 -12.40 -2.63
C ALA A 226 -4.46 -13.20 -3.16
N ASP A 227 -5.14 -12.66 -4.16
CA ASP A 227 -6.28 -13.29 -4.82
C ASP A 227 -5.80 -14.24 -5.92
N VAL A 228 -6.18 -15.50 -5.82
CA VAL A 228 -5.77 -16.60 -6.69
C VAL A 228 -7.03 -17.17 -7.32
N MET A 229 -7.43 -16.55 -8.42
CA MET A 229 -8.56 -17.00 -9.22
C MET A 229 -8.19 -18.29 -9.97
N TYR A 230 -9.13 -19.22 -10.08
CA TYR A 230 -8.93 -20.45 -10.85
C TYR A 230 -10.18 -20.83 -11.64
N GLU A 231 -10.00 -21.62 -12.69
CA GLU A 231 -11.10 -22.27 -13.43
C GLU A 231 -11.13 -23.76 -13.11
N ASN A 232 -12.31 -24.30 -12.83
CA ASN A 232 -12.54 -25.73 -12.63
C ASN A 232 -13.32 -26.31 -13.82
N ARG A 233 -12.59 -26.89 -14.78
CA ARG A 233 -13.16 -27.51 -15.98
C ARG A 233 -13.22 -29.03 -15.82
N GLY A 234 -14.32 -29.53 -15.27
CA GLY A 234 -14.57 -30.97 -15.19
C GLY A 234 -13.50 -31.74 -14.40
N GLY A 235 -12.98 -31.13 -13.33
CA GLY A 235 -11.90 -31.72 -12.54
C GLY A 235 -10.50 -31.38 -13.02
N HIS A 236 -10.31 -30.39 -13.89
CA HIS A 236 -9.02 -29.76 -14.17
C HIS A 236 -9.01 -28.33 -13.63
N VAL A 237 -8.03 -28.00 -12.77
CA VAL A 237 -7.87 -26.67 -12.18
C VAL A 237 -6.80 -25.91 -12.94
N ILE A 238 -7.13 -24.74 -13.46
CA ILE A 238 -6.21 -23.83 -14.14
C ILE A 238 -6.17 -22.52 -13.36
N TYR A 239 -4.99 -22.11 -12.87
CA TYR A 239 -4.83 -20.87 -12.11
C TYR A 239 -4.63 -19.68 -13.04
N ALA A 240 -5.30 -18.58 -12.71
CA ALA A 240 -4.86 -17.27 -13.15
C ALA A 240 -3.58 -16.88 -12.39
N ILE A 241 -2.89 -15.86 -12.90
CA ILE A 241 -1.78 -15.27 -12.16
C ILE A 241 -2.30 -14.64 -10.86
N PRO A 242 -1.70 -14.98 -9.70
CA PRO A 242 -2.05 -14.38 -8.42
C PRO A 242 -1.94 -12.85 -8.45
N VAL A 243 -2.92 -12.18 -7.84
CA VAL A 243 -2.93 -10.72 -7.73
C VAL A 243 -2.86 -10.31 -6.27
N LEU A 244 -1.78 -9.63 -5.89
CA LEU A 244 -1.59 -9.08 -4.56
C LEU A 244 -2.26 -7.71 -4.47
N PHE A 245 -3.13 -7.57 -3.49
CA PHE A 245 -3.79 -6.34 -3.14
C PHE A 245 -3.35 -5.87 -1.75
N THR A 246 -3.20 -4.55 -1.61
CA THR A 246 -2.94 -3.88 -0.33
C THR A 246 -4.13 -3.01 0.08
N LEU A 247 -4.23 -2.74 1.37
CA LEU A 247 -5.28 -1.92 1.94
C LEU A 247 -5.29 -0.51 1.38
N GLU A 248 -4.09 0.00 1.05
CA GLU A 248 -3.87 1.33 0.50
C GLU A 248 -4.24 1.40 -0.98
N GLY A 249 -4.61 0.29 -1.63
CA GLY A 249 -5.13 0.27 -3.01
C GLY A 249 -4.14 -0.26 -4.06
N GLY A 250 -2.93 -0.64 -3.66
CA GLY A 250 -1.97 -1.29 -4.56
C GLY A 250 -2.50 -2.62 -5.08
N SER A 251 -2.28 -2.91 -6.36
CA SER A 251 -2.75 -4.12 -7.04
C SER A 251 -1.72 -4.63 -8.05
N ILE A 252 -1.08 -5.76 -7.75
CA ILE A 252 0.05 -6.28 -8.52
C ILE A 252 -0.17 -7.76 -8.86
N ALA A 253 -0.24 -8.11 -10.13
CA ALA A 253 -0.30 -9.50 -10.60
C ALA A 253 1.13 -10.05 -10.76
N LEU A 254 1.46 -11.14 -10.07
CA LEU A 254 2.79 -11.73 -10.07
C LEU A 254 2.74 -13.26 -10.08
N PRO A 255 3.61 -13.94 -10.86
CA PRO A 255 3.79 -15.40 -10.74
C PRO A 255 4.40 -15.77 -9.38
N GLY A 256 4.37 -17.05 -9.02
CA GLY A 256 4.62 -17.51 -7.65
C GLY A 256 5.96 -17.07 -7.04
N ASN A 257 7.05 -17.21 -7.79
CA ASN A 257 8.38 -16.78 -7.34
C ASN A 257 8.48 -15.25 -7.13
N GLU A 258 7.93 -14.46 -8.04
CA GLU A 258 7.92 -13.00 -7.95
C GLU A 258 6.99 -12.51 -6.83
N MET A 259 5.87 -13.22 -6.60
CA MET A 259 4.97 -12.95 -5.48
C MET A 259 5.68 -13.15 -4.15
N ILE A 260 6.44 -14.23 -3.98
CA ILE A 260 7.23 -14.48 -2.76
C ILE A 260 8.26 -13.37 -2.54
N LYS A 261 9.00 -12.96 -3.58
CA LYS A 261 9.95 -11.84 -3.48
C LYS A 261 9.23 -10.54 -3.08
N GLN A 262 8.07 -10.27 -3.66
CA GLN A 262 7.27 -9.09 -3.32
C GLN A 262 6.82 -9.12 -1.86
N LEU A 263 6.28 -10.25 -1.39
CA LEU A 263 5.92 -10.45 0.01
C LEU A 263 7.13 -10.33 0.94
N ALA A 264 8.32 -10.72 0.48
CA ALA A 264 9.55 -10.57 1.24
C ALA A 264 9.91 -9.09 1.39
N ILE A 265 9.84 -8.31 0.32
CA ILE A 265 10.07 -6.86 0.36
C ILE A 265 9.13 -6.18 1.38
N TYR A 266 7.85 -6.54 1.38
CA TYR A 266 6.90 -6.10 2.41
C TYR A 266 7.28 -6.57 3.81
N GLY A 267 7.72 -7.83 3.91
CA GLY A 267 8.22 -8.46 5.12
C GLY A 267 9.39 -7.72 5.76
N SER A 268 10.28 -7.15 4.95
CA SER A 268 11.57 -6.58 5.37
C SER A 268 11.52 -5.17 5.96
N SER A 269 10.36 -4.50 5.97
CA SER A 269 10.21 -3.14 6.50
C SER A 269 10.62 -3.04 7.99
N ARG A 270 11.41 -2.03 8.39
CA ARG A 270 11.93 -1.83 9.77
C ARG A 270 10.94 -1.21 10.77
N SER A 271 10.09 -0.27 10.38
CA SER A 271 8.99 0.28 11.23
C SER A 271 7.70 0.52 10.41
N ILE A 272 6.52 0.44 11.06
CA ILE A 272 5.22 0.80 10.46
C ILE A 272 4.70 2.10 11.06
N ASP A 273 4.97 2.34 12.34
CA ASP A 273 4.71 3.62 13.00
C ASP A 273 5.94 4.51 12.83
N LYS A 274 5.97 5.30 11.76
CA LYS A 274 7.03 6.27 11.47
C LYS A 274 6.72 7.69 11.96
N SER A 275 5.66 7.86 12.76
CA SER A 275 5.29 9.14 13.35
C SER A 275 4.87 9.02 14.81
N LYS A 276 5.06 10.10 15.58
CA LYS A 276 4.52 10.27 16.94
C LYS A 276 4.26 11.73 17.23
N LEU A 277 3.30 12.00 18.11
CA LEU A 277 3.07 13.33 18.66
C LEU A 277 4.32 13.85 19.36
N LEU A 278 4.71 15.08 19.02
CA LEU A 278 5.71 15.83 19.77
C LEU A 278 5.04 16.39 21.03
N GLU A 279 5.46 15.88 22.18
CA GLU A 279 4.97 16.36 23.47
C GLU A 279 5.80 17.56 23.95
N GLY A 280 5.17 18.47 24.70
CA GLY A 280 5.85 19.60 25.34
C GLY A 280 6.17 20.79 24.43
N VAL A 281 5.52 20.88 23.27
CA VAL A 281 5.51 22.06 22.39
C VAL A 281 4.17 22.76 22.44
N ASP A 282 4.18 24.07 22.23
CA ASP A 282 2.95 24.85 22.12
C ASP A 282 2.18 24.42 20.85
N PRO A 283 0.86 24.20 20.94
CA PRO A 283 0.04 23.91 19.77
C PRO A 283 0.09 25.05 18.74
N ILE A 284 0.02 24.70 17.47
CA ILE A 284 -0.25 25.65 16.40
C ILE A 284 -1.64 26.24 16.63
N ALA A 285 -1.77 27.57 16.63
CA ALA A 285 -3.05 28.23 16.80
C ALA A 285 -4.01 27.80 15.68
N TYR A 286 -5.28 27.59 16.03
CA TYR A 286 -6.26 27.11 15.05
C TYR A 286 -6.46 28.10 13.91
N GLU A 287 -6.43 29.41 14.20
CA GLU A 287 -6.56 30.45 13.18
C GLU A 287 -5.42 30.43 12.16
N ASP A 288 -4.18 30.22 12.63
CA ASP A 288 -3.01 30.11 11.76
C ASP A 288 -3.06 28.81 10.93
N TRP A 289 -3.58 27.73 11.52
CA TRP A 289 -3.76 26.45 10.84
C TRP A 289 -4.75 26.53 9.68
N VAL A 290 -5.93 27.13 9.88
CA VAL A 290 -6.93 27.26 8.79
C VAL A 290 -6.56 28.34 7.77
N ALA A 291 -5.72 29.30 8.15
CA ALA A 291 -5.18 30.32 7.24
C ALA A 291 -3.93 29.87 6.46
N SER A 292 -3.43 28.66 6.72
CA SER A 292 -2.26 28.07 6.05
C SER A 292 -2.53 27.83 4.57
N ASP A 293 -1.59 28.26 3.72
CA ASP A 293 -1.67 28.03 2.27
C ASP A 293 -1.50 26.54 1.96
N ALA A 294 -0.72 25.82 2.76
CA ALA A 294 -0.57 24.37 2.62
C ALA A 294 -1.83 23.61 3.05
N VAL A 295 -2.49 24.00 4.14
CA VAL A 295 -3.75 23.37 4.57
C VAL A 295 -4.82 23.55 3.50
N ASN A 296 -5.00 24.77 3.00
CA ASN A 296 -6.02 25.06 1.99
C ASN A 296 -5.68 24.42 0.63
N GLY A 297 -4.41 24.47 0.20
CA GLY A 297 -3.96 23.84 -1.04
C GLY A 297 -4.13 22.33 -1.04
N LEU A 298 -3.89 21.65 0.09
CA LEU A 298 -4.11 20.20 0.20
C LEU A 298 -5.59 19.83 0.24
N ILE A 299 -6.44 20.65 0.87
CA ILE A 299 -7.91 20.46 0.83
C ILE A 299 -8.41 20.57 -0.61
N HIS A 300 -8.03 21.65 -1.30
CA HIS A 300 -8.39 21.88 -2.70
C HIS A 300 -7.87 20.76 -3.62
N LEU A 301 -6.61 20.32 -3.43
CA LEU A 301 -6.07 19.16 -4.14
C LEU A 301 -6.92 17.91 -3.91
N GLY A 302 -7.35 17.64 -2.68
CA GLY A 302 -8.21 16.51 -2.36
C GLY A 302 -9.55 16.57 -3.09
N GLU A 303 -10.19 17.75 -3.09
CA GLU A 303 -11.42 18.00 -3.84
C GLU A 303 -11.23 17.76 -5.34
N LEU A 304 -10.17 18.32 -5.93
CA LEU A 304 -9.81 18.14 -7.33
C LEU A 304 -9.57 16.66 -7.67
N MET A 305 -8.78 15.95 -6.88
CA MET A 305 -8.49 14.53 -7.09
C MET A 305 -9.76 13.67 -6.97
N GLY A 306 -10.70 14.06 -6.12
CA GLY A 306 -12.03 13.45 -6.03
C GLY A 306 -12.89 13.73 -7.26
N GLN A 307 -12.94 14.98 -7.73
CA GLN A 307 -13.68 15.40 -8.92
C GLN A 307 -13.14 14.72 -10.19
N LEU A 308 -11.82 14.59 -10.29
CA LEU A 308 -11.13 13.92 -11.40
C LEU A 308 -11.04 12.41 -11.24
N HIS A 309 -11.58 11.86 -10.16
CA HIS A 309 -11.64 10.41 -9.95
C HIS A 309 -10.26 9.74 -9.91
N LEU A 310 -9.27 10.44 -9.35
CA LEU A 310 -7.88 9.99 -9.28
C LEU A 310 -7.55 9.28 -7.97
N VAL A 311 -8.34 9.52 -6.93
CA VAL A 311 -8.29 8.80 -5.65
C VAL A 311 -9.66 8.25 -5.29
N SER A 312 -9.68 7.07 -4.68
CA SER A 312 -10.92 6.46 -4.20
C SER A 312 -11.56 7.27 -3.07
N PRO A 313 -12.91 7.33 -3.02
CA PRO A 313 -13.61 7.80 -1.85
C PRO A 313 -13.35 6.84 -0.68
N GLY A 314 -13.45 7.37 0.54
CA GLY A 314 -13.34 6.55 1.74
C GLY A 314 -14.38 5.42 1.71
N ILE A 315 -13.91 4.19 1.91
CA ILE A 315 -14.74 3.03 2.20
C ILE A 315 -14.49 2.65 3.65
N GLU A 316 -15.57 2.59 4.43
CA GLU A 316 -15.50 2.07 5.78
C GLU A 316 -15.59 0.54 5.71
N VAL A 317 -14.68 -0.17 6.39
CA VAL A 317 -14.76 -1.64 6.43
C VAL A 317 -16.06 -2.12 7.10
N ASP A 318 -16.69 -1.31 7.95
CA ASP A 318 -18.04 -1.55 8.49
C ASP A 318 -19.10 -1.73 7.38
N ASP A 319 -18.91 -1.12 6.21
CA ASP A 319 -19.80 -1.31 5.07
C ASP A 319 -19.58 -2.65 4.36
N LEU A 320 -18.45 -3.33 4.59
CA LEU A 320 -18.04 -4.56 3.91
C LEU A 320 -18.21 -5.83 4.77
N VAL A 321 -18.39 -5.71 6.08
CA VAL A 321 -18.53 -6.84 7.03
C VAL A 321 -19.96 -6.96 7.56
N SER A 322 -20.46 -8.20 7.73
CA SER A 322 -21.80 -8.44 8.26
C SER A 322 -21.78 -8.35 9.78
N THR A 323 -22.78 -7.67 10.37
CA THR A 323 -22.84 -7.28 11.79
C THR A 323 -23.26 -8.38 12.77
N ASP A 324 -23.52 -9.59 12.29
CA ASP A 324 -24.39 -10.50 13.02
C ASP A 324 -23.57 -11.58 13.73
N GLN A 325 -23.37 -11.35 15.04
CA GLN A 325 -22.89 -12.24 16.11
C GLN A 325 -21.65 -13.12 15.83
N VAL A 326 -20.60 -12.87 16.60
CA VAL A 326 -19.54 -13.85 16.82
C VAL A 326 -20.05 -14.86 17.84
N ASN A 327 -19.71 -16.14 17.66
CA ASN A 327 -20.05 -17.18 18.62
C ASN A 327 -19.40 -16.93 20.00
N ASP A 328 -19.93 -17.54 21.06
CA ASP A 328 -19.48 -17.31 22.45
C ASP A 328 -18.02 -17.70 22.71
N GLU A 329 -17.45 -18.64 21.94
CA GLU A 329 -16.04 -19.07 22.07
C GLU A 329 -15.06 -17.97 21.61
N ASP A 330 -15.39 -17.30 20.52
CA ASP A 330 -14.57 -16.26 19.90
C ASP A 330 -14.67 -14.93 20.70
N ALA A 331 -15.78 -14.68 21.42
CA ALA A 331 -15.97 -13.49 22.26
C ALA A 331 -14.91 -13.33 23.36
N GLY A 332 -14.46 -14.44 23.96
CA GLY A 332 -13.42 -14.43 24.99
C GLY A 332 -12.05 -13.99 24.47
N VAL A 333 -11.70 -14.39 23.25
CA VAL A 333 -10.41 -14.02 22.61
C VAL A 333 -10.42 -12.55 22.17
N LEU A 334 -11.55 -12.07 21.64
CA LEU A 334 -11.73 -10.67 21.27
C LEU A 334 -11.65 -9.73 22.48
N GLY A 335 -12.09 -10.19 23.67
CA GLY A 335 -12.00 -9.40 24.91
C GLY A 335 -10.57 -9.24 25.42
N GLY A 336 -9.75 -10.28 25.29
CA GLY A 336 -8.32 -10.19 25.58
C GLY A 336 -7.55 -9.29 24.60
N LEU A 337 -8.00 -9.21 23.36
CA LEU A 337 -7.46 -8.34 22.31
C LEU A 337 -7.80 -6.87 22.56
N ALA A 338 -9.07 -6.54 22.76
CA ALA A 338 -9.54 -5.18 22.98
C ALA A 338 -8.92 -4.54 24.25
N ALA A 339 -8.79 -5.32 25.33
CA ALA A 339 -8.14 -4.88 26.56
C ALA A 339 -6.65 -4.51 26.36
N ARG A 340 -5.94 -5.18 25.43
CA ARG A 340 -4.53 -4.91 25.14
C ARG A 340 -4.31 -3.69 24.26
N PHE A 341 -5.27 -3.36 23.40
CA PHE A 341 -5.24 -2.16 22.56
C PHE A 341 -5.83 -0.93 23.26
N LYS A 342 -6.20 -1.03 24.54
CA LYS A 342 -6.88 0.05 25.31
C LYS A 342 -8.15 0.56 24.63
N VAL A 343 -8.79 -0.26 23.80
CA VAL A 343 -10.08 0.07 23.21
C VAL A 343 -11.10 -0.03 24.34
N LYS A 344 -11.78 1.07 24.66
CA LYS A 344 -12.88 1.05 25.64
C LYS A 344 -14.03 0.27 25.02
N VAL A 345 -14.24 -0.95 25.50
CA VAL A 345 -15.30 -1.82 25.01
C VAL A 345 -16.60 -1.46 25.70
N SER A 346 -17.53 -0.84 24.98
CA SER A 346 -18.90 -0.61 25.43
C SER A 346 -19.88 -1.17 24.40
N GLY A 347 -19.93 -2.49 24.30
CA GLY A 347 -20.79 -3.22 23.37
C GLY A 347 -20.39 -4.69 23.21
N THR A 348 -21.10 -5.43 22.35
CA THR A 348 -20.73 -6.79 21.94
C THR A 348 -19.34 -6.77 21.30
N LEU A 349 -18.39 -7.45 21.95
CA LEU A 349 -16.96 -7.68 21.67
C LEU A 349 -16.51 -7.88 20.22
N THR A 350 -17.47 -8.10 19.34
CA THR A 350 -17.37 -8.53 17.95
C THR A 350 -17.20 -7.35 17.03
N ARG A 351 -18.07 -6.35 17.22
CA ARG A 351 -18.11 -5.14 16.43
C ARG A 351 -16.87 -4.31 16.68
N GLU A 352 -16.46 -4.13 17.93
CA GLU A 352 -15.31 -3.28 18.28
C GLU A 352 -13.95 -3.89 17.94
N ALA A 353 -13.82 -5.22 17.89
CA ALA A 353 -12.57 -5.88 17.51
C ALA A 353 -12.41 -5.96 15.98
N VAL A 354 -13.51 -6.22 15.25
CA VAL A 354 -13.55 -6.01 13.79
C VAL A 354 -13.32 -4.54 13.49
N LYS A 355 -14.00 -3.64 14.22
CA LYS A 355 -13.80 -2.18 14.17
C LYS A 355 -12.38 -1.77 14.50
N SER A 356 -11.64 -2.41 15.40
CA SER A 356 -10.23 -2.05 15.66
C SER A 356 -9.27 -2.48 14.53
N VAL A 357 -9.63 -3.53 13.78
CA VAL A 357 -8.94 -3.96 12.54
C VAL A 357 -9.45 -3.19 11.31
N ALA A 358 -10.64 -2.60 11.41
CA ALA A 358 -11.32 -1.80 10.39
C ALA A 358 -11.12 -0.27 10.55
N GLU A 359 -10.83 0.20 11.76
CA GLU A 359 -10.48 1.57 12.12
C GLU A 359 -9.13 1.91 11.51
N THR A 360 -8.28 0.90 11.28
CA THR A 360 -7.07 1.04 10.46
C THR A 360 -7.34 1.28 8.96
N SER A 361 -8.61 1.41 8.55
CA SER A 361 -9.01 1.36 7.15
C SER A 361 -10.21 2.24 6.84
N GLN A 362 -10.08 3.54 7.06
CA GLN A 362 -10.55 4.41 5.99
C GLN A 362 -9.49 4.39 4.90
N GLN A 363 -9.91 3.97 3.71
CA GLN A 363 -9.01 3.78 2.60
C GLN A 363 -8.88 5.09 1.87
N ALA A 364 -7.67 5.58 1.86
CA ALA A 364 -7.36 6.85 1.30
C ALA A 364 -6.03 6.64 0.60
N GLU A 365 -6.12 6.32 -0.68
CA GLU A 365 -5.00 6.10 -1.57
C GLU A 365 -4.12 7.34 -1.58
N GLY A 366 -2.81 7.16 -1.42
CA GLY A 366 -1.84 8.22 -1.59
C GLY A 366 -1.50 9.03 -0.34
N ALA A 367 -0.63 10.00 -0.54
CA ALA A 367 -0.20 10.95 0.47
C ALA A 367 0.11 12.29 -0.19
N PHE A 368 -0.44 13.37 0.34
CA PHE A 368 -0.24 14.72 -0.20
C PHE A 368 0.51 15.55 0.84
N LEU A 369 1.64 16.11 0.45
CA LEU A 369 2.52 16.90 1.30
C LEU A 369 2.82 18.25 0.64
N GLN A 370 2.79 19.31 1.44
CA GLN A 370 3.23 20.63 1.05
C GLN A 370 4.03 21.28 2.20
N TYR A 371 5.05 22.06 1.87
CA TYR A 371 5.73 22.90 2.86
C TYR A 371 4.95 24.20 3.07
N ASP A 372 4.52 24.47 4.30
CA ASP A 372 3.95 25.75 4.70
C ASP A 372 5.03 26.70 5.19
N ARG A 373 5.12 27.85 4.54
CA ARG A 373 6.15 28.85 4.84
C ARG A 373 5.84 29.72 6.05
N LYS A 374 4.57 30.08 6.26
CA LYS A 374 4.16 30.92 7.40
C LYS A 374 4.33 30.14 8.70
N LEU A 375 3.93 28.87 8.70
CA LEU A 375 4.12 27.95 9.81
C LEU A 375 5.57 27.43 9.90
N ARG A 376 6.31 27.47 8.78
CA ARG A 376 7.63 26.83 8.60
C ARG A 376 7.61 25.34 8.93
N LYS A 377 6.52 24.66 8.55
CA LYS A 377 6.29 23.23 8.80
C LYS A 377 5.83 22.53 7.54
N PHE A 378 6.10 21.23 7.44
CA PHE A 378 5.45 20.41 6.43
C PHE A 378 4.04 20.10 6.88
N VAL A 379 3.07 20.22 5.97
CA VAL A 379 1.70 19.77 6.16
C VAL A 379 1.50 18.55 5.27
N ILE A 380 0.93 17.50 5.85
CA ILE A 380 0.66 16.26 5.13
C ILE A 380 -0.70 15.69 5.50
N THR A 381 -1.34 15.01 4.56
CA THR A 381 -2.53 14.21 4.85
C THR A 381 -2.27 13.18 5.95
N ALA A 382 -3.25 12.99 6.83
CA ALA A 382 -3.23 11.92 7.81
C ALA A 382 -3.35 10.54 7.14
N SER A 383 -2.90 9.52 7.87
CA SER A 383 -3.10 8.14 7.45
C SER A 383 -4.59 7.80 7.44
N GLY A 384 -5.01 7.00 6.46
CA GLY A 384 -6.37 6.44 6.40
C GLY A 384 -6.80 5.69 7.68
N LYS A 385 -5.83 5.21 8.48
CA LYS A 385 -6.07 4.65 9.83
C LYS A 385 -6.76 5.62 10.80
N PHE A 386 -6.72 6.93 10.54
CA PHE A 386 -7.34 7.93 11.42
C PHE A 386 -8.64 8.50 10.88
N GLY A 387 -9.14 7.95 9.77
CA GLY A 387 -10.40 8.41 9.21
C GLY A 387 -10.27 9.59 8.24
N ALA A 388 -9.09 9.79 7.65
CA ALA A 388 -8.90 10.82 6.65
C ALA A 388 -9.39 10.35 5.28
N VAL A 389 -10.35 11.07 4.69
CA VAL A 389 -10.87 10.83 3.33
C VAL A 389 -10.26 11.83 2.36
N LYS A 390 -9.37 11.35 1.47
CA LYS A 390 -8.59 12.24 0.58
C LYS A 390 -9.40 12.95 -0.49
N THR A 391 -10.67 12.61 -0.66
CA THR A 391 -11.63 13.30 -1.55
C THR A 391 -12.48 14.38 -0.85
N ASP A 392 -12.45 14.44 0.48
CA ASP A 392 -13.20 15.38 1.33
C ASP A 392 -12.31 15.77 2.52
N LEU A 393 -11.10 16.25 2.21
CA LEU A 393 -10.12 16.63 3.24
C LEU A 393 -10.61 17.85 4.00
N ARG A 394 -10.41 17.84 5.31
CA ARG A 394 -10.68 18.95 6.21
C ARG A 394 -9.41 19.31 6.98
N PRO A 395 -9.37 20.45 7.68
CA PRO A 395 -8.23 20.80 8.53
C PRO A 395 -7.87 19.71 9.55
N ASN A 396 -8.84 18.91 9.99
CA ASN A 396 -8.63 17.81 10.94
C ASN A 396 -8.09 16.52 10.29
N ASP A 397 -8.03 16.45 8.96
CA ASP A 397 -7.48 15.32 8.19
C ASP A 397 -6.03 15.58 7.76
N LEU A 398 -5.48 16.72 8.17
CA LEU A 398 -4.13 17.17 7.87
C LEU A 398 -3.30 17.23 9.15
N VAL A 399 -1.99 17.06 8.99
CA VAL A 399 -1.05 16.95 10.10
C VAL A 399 0.15 17.82 9.81
N ALA A 400 0.45 18.74 10.74
CA ALA A 400 1.73 19.42 10.76
C ALA A 400 2.82 18.45 11.22
N VAL A 401 3.91 18.35 10.46
CA VAL A 401 5.00 17.41 10.76
C VAL A 401 6.36 18.08 10.80
N GLU A 402 7.22 17.54 11.66
CA GLU A 402 8.60 17.97 11.84
C GLU A 402 9.55 16.76 11.70
N PRO A 403 10.44 16.80 10.71
CA PRO A 403 11.52 15.81 10.53
C PRO A 403 12.34 15.55 11.78
N SER A 404 12.64 14.28 12.04
CA SER A 404 13.51 13.91 13.17
C SER A 404 14.98 14.06 12.81
N MET A 405 15.65 15.05 13.41
CA MET A 405 17.10 15.28 13.27
C MET A 405 17.99 14.09 13.65
N ARG A 406 17.46 13.11 14.39
CA ARG A 406 18.22 11.92 14.85
C ARG A 406 17.88 10.65 14.08
N ASN A 407 16.79 10.65 13.33
CA ASN A 407 16.29 9.46 12.65
C ASN A 407 15.55 9.86 11.38
N HIS A 408 16.23 9.75 10.24
CA HIS A 408 15.70 10.09 8.92
C HIS A 408 14.54 9.19 8.45
N THR A 409 14.21 8.14 9.20
CA THR A 409 13.04 7.27 8.94
C THR A 409 11.80 7.69 9.71
N PHE A 410 11.85 8.82 10.42
CA PHE A 410 10.85 9.19 11.42
C PHE A 410 10.51 10.69 11.37
N ILE A 411 9.24 11.00 11.62
CA ILE A 411 8.74 12.39 11.73
C ILE A 411 7.94 12.56 13.03
N TYR A 412 7.91 13.76 13.53
CA TYR A 412 7.04 14.15 14.63
C TYR A 412 5.76 14.78 14.08
N THR A 413 4.62 14.50 14.69
CA THR A 413 3.38 15.25 14.45
C THR A 413 3.27 16.36 15.50
N LEU A 414 2.82 17.54 15.08
CA LEU A 414 2.68 18.71 15.95
C LEU A 414 1.21 18.88 16.34
N PRO A 415 0.92 19.25 17.61
CA PRO A 415 -0.44 19.53 18.03
C PRO A 415 -0.97 20.81 17.39
N VAL A 416 -2.26 20.83 17.06
CA VAL A 416 -3.01 22.02 16.63
C VAL A 416 -4.11 22.27 17.66
N GLU A 417 -4.33 23.53 18.02
CA GLU A 417 -5.35 23.89 19.00
C GLU A 417 -6.74 23.43 18.54
N GLY A 418 -7.48 22.77 19.43
CA GLY A 418 -8.83 22.29 19.15
C GLY A 418 -8.94 21.10 18.19
N ILE A 419 -7.83 20.55 17.70
CA ILE A 419 -7.81 19.35 16.83
C ILE A 419 -7.18 18.18 17.60
N ASP A 420 -7.87 17.04 17.59
CA ASP A 420 -7.35 15.81 18.20
C ASP A 420 -6.09 15.33 17.46
N PRO A 421 -4.99 15.00 18.15
CA PRO A 421 -3.77 14.56 17.49
C PRO A 421 -3.97 13.22 16.76
N ILE A 422 -3.65 13.23 15.46
CA ILE A 422 -3.64 12.04 14.61
C ILE A 422 -2.27 11.82 13.96
N GLY A 423 -2.05 10.64 13.39
CA GLY A 423 -0.80 10.30 12.72
C GLY A 423 -0.81 10.67 11.24
N ALA A 424 0.33 11.15 10.75
CA ALA A 424 0.57 11.40 9.33
C ALA A 424 0.51 10.13 8.47
N SER A 425 0.37 10.29 7.15
CA SER A 425 0.50 9.18 6.19
C SER A 425 1.84 8.45 6.34
N VAL A 426 1.86 7.17 5.97
CA VAL A 426 3.04 6.29 6.16
C VAL A 426 4.23 6.70 5.29
N GLU A 427 3.95 7.38 4.18
CA GLU A 427 4.88 7.99 3.24
C GLU A 427 5.48 9.29 3.79
N GLY A 428 4.88 9.93 4.80
CA GLY A 428 5.32 11.26 5.25
C GLY A 428 6.81 11.43 5.52
N PRO A 429 7.48 10.50 6.22
CA PRO A 429 8.93 10.56 6.42
C PRO A 429 9.74 10.50 5.14
N GLU A 430 9.27 9.76 4.13
CA GLU A 430 9.97 9.56 2.86
C GLU A 430 9.97 10.82 1.98
N PHE A 431 9.10 11.78 2.30
CA PHE A 431 9.00 13.08 1.65
C PHE A 431 9.56 14.20 2.52
N ALA A 432 9.09 14.32 3.76
CA ALA A 432 9.44 15.44 4.64
C ALA A 432 10.93 15.44 5.01
N ASN A 433 11.54 14.26 5.25
CA ASN A 433 12.94 14.21 5.68
C ASN A 433 13.90 14.62 4.55
N PRO A 434 13.80 14.09 3.32
CA PRO A 434 14.58 14.59 2.19
C PRO A 434 14.44 16.09 1.93
N LEU A 435 13.20 16.61 1.90
CA LEU A 435 12.98 18.03 1.63
C LEU A 435 13.56 18.92 2.72
N ASN A 436 13.47 18.51 3.99
CA ASN A 436 14.08 19.23 5.09
C ASN A 436 15.60 19.19 5.04
N GLU A 437 16.19 18.06 4.64
CA GLU A 437 17.63 17.98 4.40
C GLU A 437 18.05 18.97 3.32
N LEU A 438 17.29 19.11 2.23
CA LEU A 438 17.56 20.11 1.20
C LEU A 438 17.45 21.55 1.73
N LEU A 439 16.41 21.86 2.50
CA LEU A 439 16.20 23.19 3.08
C LEU A 439 17.30 23.59 4.07
N GLU A 440 17.65 22.68 4.98
CA GLU A 440 18.57 22.94 6.11
C GLU A 440 20.04 22.66 5.77
N SER A 441 20.33 21.96 4.67
CA SER A 441 21.71 21.63 4.30
C SER A 441 22.55 22.89 4.09
N THR A 442 23.79 22.85 4.58
CA THR A 442 24.84 23.83 4.29
C THR A 442 25.82 23.34 3.24
N ASP A 443 25.60 22.16 2.66
CA ASP A 443 26.43 21.60 1.60
C ASP A 443 26.32 22.51 0.35
N PRO A 444 27.44 23.04 -0.18
CA PRO A 444 27.45 23.80 -1.41
C PRO A 444 26.77 23.10 -2.59
N ALA A 445 26.90 21.77 -2.68
CA ALA A 445 26.31 20.98 -3.77
C ALA A 445 24.77 20.92 -3.70
N LEU A 446 24.19 21.15 -2.53
CA LEU A 446 22.74 21.16 -2.32
C LEU A 446 22.16 22.58 -2.27
N GLN A 447 22.99 23.63 -2.21
CA GLN A 447 22.50 25.01 -2.25
C GLN A 447 21.82 25.35 -3.57
N ASP A 448 22.27 24.74 -4.67
CA ASP A 448 21.65 24.91 -5.99
C ASP A 448 20.24 24.31 -6.07
N PHE A 449 19.79 23.57 -5.05
CA PHE A 449 18.42 23.07 -4.96
C PHE A 449 17.50 24.02 -4.20
N LYS A 450 17.99 25.20 -3.80
CA LYS A 450 17.22 26.22 -3.09
C LYS A 450 16.77 27.32 -4.04
N VAL A 451 15.58 27.84 -3.77
CA VAL A 451 15.01 29.01 -4.44
C VAL A 451 14.88 30.12 -3.42
N ARG A 452 15.57 31.23 -3.67
CA ARG A 452 15.40 32.45 -2.88
C ARG A 452 14.16 33.17 -3.40
N ILE A 453 13.34 33.66 -2.48
CA ILE A 453 12.11 34.38 -2.81
C ILE A 453 11.99 35.66 -1.99
N ALA A 454 11.41 36.69 -2.60
CA ALA A 454 10.92 37.87 -1.93
C ALA A 454 9.42 37.72 -1.64
N VAL A 455 8.98 38.13 -0.46
CA VAL A 455 7.56 38.21 -0.10
C VAL A 455 7.10 39.66 -0.23
N VAL A 456 6.28 39.93 -1.23
CA VAL A 456 5.76 41.28 -1.53
C VAL A 456 4.25 41.21 -1.61
N ASP A 457 3.54 41.89 -0.70
CA ASP A 457 2.07 41.87 -0.62
C ASP A 457 1.47 40.44 -0.57
N GLY A 458 2.17 39.52 0.10
CA GLY A 458 1.78 38.10 0.21
C GLY A 458 2.11 37.24 -1.02
N LYS A 459 2.72 37.83 -2.06
CA LYS A 459 3.15 37.13 -3.28
C LYS A 459 4.60 36.68 -3.17
N TYR A 460 4.93 35.58 -3.84
CA TYR A 460 6.25 34.97 -3.77
C TYR A 460 6.98 35.13 -5.08
N ILE A 461 7.96 36.04 -5.09
CA ILE A 461 8.68 36.40 -6.31
C ILE A 461 10.07 35.77 -6.23
N PRO A 462 10.48 34.91 -7.18
CA PRO A 462 11.84 34.40 -7.18
C PRO A 462 12.83 35.55 -7.31
N ILE A 463 13.87 35.52 -6.50
CA ILE A 463 14.98 36.44 -6.60
C ILE A 463 16.23 35.62 -6.92
N GLY A 464 17.00 36.06 -7.90
CA GLY A 464 18.31 35.49 -8.18
C GLY A 464 19.32 35.84 -7.07
N ASP A 465 20.59 35.96 -7.44
CA ASP A 465 21.63 36.41 -6.50
C ASP A 465 21.61 37.92 -6.24
N THR A 466 20.57 38.62 -6.68
CA THR A 466 20.45 40.08 -6.56
C THR A 466 20.20 40.49 -5.10
N GLU A 467 20.81 41.60 -4.69
CA GLU A 467 20.47 42.26 -3.42
C GLU A 467 19.05 42.82 -3.50
N VAL A 468 18.26 42.53 -2.47
CA VAL A 468 16.90 43.03 -2.29
C VAL A 468 16.94 44.17 -1.28
N ALA A 469 16.01 45.12 -1.37
CA ALA A 469 15.91 46.21 -0.40
C ALA A 469 15.73 45.67 1.03
N GLU A 470 16.30 46.36 2.03
CA GLU A 470 16.32 45.90 3.43
C GLU A 470 14.91 45.69 4.05
N ASP A 471 13.89 46.32 3.48
CA ASP A 471 12.50 46.24 3.92
C ASP A 471 11.71 45.08 3.29
N VAL A 472 12.31 44.31 2.37
CA VAL A 472 11.68 43.17 1.73
C VAL A 472 12.02 41.89 2.50
N GLU A 473 10.98 41.16 2.92
CA GLU A 473 11.14 39.85 3.53
C GLU A 473 11.69 38.85 2.50
N VAL A 474 12.81 38.21 2.82
CA VAL A 474 13.45 37.19 2.00
C VAL A 474 13.36 35.84 2.69
N ASP A 475 12.98 34.83 1.93
CA ASP A 475 12.83 33.46 2.41
C ASP A 475 13.45 32.46 1.43
N ILE A 476 13.51 31.20 1.84
CA ILE A 476 14.12 30.10 1.09
C ILE A 476 13.12 28.96 0.95
N LEU A 477 12.93 28.51 -0.28
CA LEU A 477 12.22 27.28 -0.61
C LEU A 477 13.19 26.21 -1.14
N SER A 478 12.81 24.95 -0.97
CA SER A 478 13.39 23.88 -1.77
C SER A 478 12.83 23.98 -3.19
N GLY A 479 13.61 23.55 -4.17
CA GLY A 479 13.19 23.46 -5.55
C GLY A 479 11.89 22.66 -5.68
N ILE A 480 11.70 21.64 -4.84
CA ILE A 480 10.44 20.92 -4.67
C ILE A 480 9.78 21.38 -3.36
N TYR A 481 8.52 21.82 -3.42
CA TYR A 481 7.79 22.33 -2.25
C TYR A 481 6.41 21.69 -2.06
N GLY A 482 5.98 20.86 -3.02
CA GLY A 482 4.83 19.97 -2.91
C GLY A 482 5.16 18.57 -3.45
N ILE A 483 4.59 17.54 -2.84
CA ILE A 483 4.69 16.15 -3.28
C ILE A 483 3.32 15.49 -3.21
N VAL A 484 2.93 14.81 -4.28
CA VAL A 484 1.71 14.00 -4.37
C VAL A 484 2.10 12.57 -4.69
N HIS A 485 1.76 11.64 -3.79
CA HIS A 485 1.82 10.22 -4.04
C HIS A 485 0.43 9.68 -4.33
N ILE A 486 0.28 8.92 -5.42
CA ILE A 486 -0.97 8.24 -5.78
C ILE A 486 -0.71 6.84 -6.31
N HIS A 487 -1.64 5.90 -6.07
CA HIS A 487 -1.58 4.54 -6.60
C HIS A 487 -2.15 4.46 -8.02
N ARG A 488 -1.60 5.31 -8.89
CA ARG A 488 -1.92 5.42 -10.32
C ARG A 488 -0.62 5.53 -11.10
N ASP A 489 -0.73 5.54 -12.42
CA ASP A 489 0.38 5.85 -13.33
C ASP A 489 -0.14 6.82 -14.40
N TYR A 490 0.66 7.14 -15.42
CA TYR A 490 0.30 7.99 -16.55
C TYR A 490 0.34 7.23 -17.89
N TYR A 491 -0.38 7.75 -18.88
CA TYR A 491 -0.31 7.29 -20.28
C TYR A 491 1.03 7.71 -20.93
N GLU A 492 1.81 6.74 -21.42
CA GLU A 492 3.17 6.98 -21.95
C GLU A 492 3.20 7.88 -23.19
N ASP A 493 2.27 7.64 -24.11
CA ASP A 493 2.15 8.34 -25.39
C ASP A 493 1.92 9.85 -25.21
N GLN A 494 1.46 10.28 -24.04
CA GLN A 494 1.21 11.69 -23.73
C GLN A 494 2.32 12.35 -22.90
N ILE A 495 3.06 11.57 -22.11
CA ILE A 495 4.20 12.11 -21.36
C ILE A 495 5.34 12.52 -22.30
N GLU A 496 5.53 11.83 -23.43
CA GLU A 496 6.55 12.23 -24.39
C GLU A 496 6.38 13.68 -24.88
N GLU A 497 5.13 14.12 -25.11
CA GLU A 497 4.82 15.50 -25.51
C GLU A 497 5.07 16.49 -24.37
N LEU A 498 4.59 16.17 -23.15
CA LEU A 498 4.80 17.04 -21.98
C LEU A 498 6.27 17.18 -21.61
N VAL A 499 7.06 16.10 -21.74
CA VAL A 499 8.51 16.15 -21.55
C VAL A 499 9.19 16.95 -22.66
N ALA A 500 8.76 16.79 -23.92
CA ALA A 500 9.30 17.57 -25.03
C ALA A 500 9.01 19.08 -24.91
N SER A 501 7.89 19.46 -24.29
CA SER A 501 7.54 20.85 -24.01
C SER A 501 8.42 21.51 -22.94
N GLY A 502 9.08 20.70 -22.10
CA GLY A 502 9.84 21.16 -20.94
C GLY A 502 8.99 21.47 -19.70
N GLU A 503 7.67 21.34 -19.77
CA GLU A 503 6.79 21.57 -18.61
C GLU A 503 6.87 20.45 -17.56
N VAL A 504 7.24 19.23 -17.97
CA VAL A 504 7.37 18.05 -17.11
C VAL A 504 8.75 17.42 -17.29
N ILE A 505 9.33 16.91 -16.20
CA ILE A 505 10.46 15.98 -16.27
C ILE A 505 10.05 14.58 -15.82
N GLU A 506 10.45 13.56 -16.58
CA GLU A 506 10.32 12.17 -16.17
C GLU A 506 11.59 11.74 -15.43
N ILE A 507 11.46 11.37 -14.16
CA ILE A 507 12.57 10.92 -13.32
C ILE A 507 12.77 9.41 -13.51
N LYS A 508 13.98 9.04 -13.94
CA LYS A 508 14.39 7.64 -14.11
C LYS A 508 15.60 7.37 -13.24
N LEU A 509 15.43 6.49 -12.25
CA LEU A 509 16.56 5.99 -11.46
C LEU A 509 17.24 4.82 -12.17
N PRO A 510 18.57 4.65 -12.03
CA PRO A 510 19.31 3.55 -12.68
C PRO A 510 18.85 2.16 -12.23
N ASP A 511 18.38 2.06 -10.98
CA ASP A 511 17.94 0.82 -10.35
C ASP A 511 16.41 0.68 -10.42
N LYS A 512 15.93 -0.21 -11.30
CA LYS A 512 14.52 -0.66 -11.34
C LYS A 512 14.19 -1.65 -10.23
N LYS A 513 14.57 -1.32 -8.99
CA LYS A 513 14.25 -2.18 -7.84
C LYS A 513 12.73 -2.21 -7.69
N VAL A 514 12.19 -3.41 -7.55
CA VAL A 514 10.80 -3.62 -7.20
C VAL A 514 10.61 -3.12 -5.77
N LEU A 515 9.70 -2.16 -5.57
CA LEU A 515 9.53 -1.48 -4.29
C LEU A 515 8.35 -2.01 -3.49
N GLY A 516 7.18 -2.11 -4.12
CA GLY A 516 5.91 -2.19 -3.38
C GLY A 516 5.81 -1.14 -2.27
N CYS A 517 5.04 -1.40 -1.21
CA CYS A 517 5.02 -0.56 0.01
C CYS A 517 6.16 -0.95 0.99
N GLY A 518 7.34 -1.34 0.47
CA GLY A 518 8.53 -1.64 1.26
C GLY A 518 9.13 -0.36 1.84
N VAL A 519 8.68 0.04 3.03
CA VAL A 519 8.86 1.41 3.58
C VAL A 519 10.31 1.91 3.69
N ASP A 520 11.31 1.04 3.80
CA ASP A 520 12.72 1.49 3.90
C ASP A 520 13.35 1.74 2.52
N LEU A 521 13.04 0.89 1.54
CA LEU A 521 13.53 1.06 0.18
C LEU A 521 12.78 2.20 -0.54
N MET A 522 11.50 2.37 -0.21
CA MET A 522 10.71 3.53 -0.60
C MET A 522 11.36 4.84 -0.17
N GLU A 523 11.92 4.88 1.04
CA GLU A 523 12.62 6.05 1.56
C GLU A 523 13.92 6.33 0.80
N GLU A 524 14.76 5.31 0.60
CA GLU A 524 15.99 5.44 -0.19
C GLU A 524 15.70 5.88 -1.65
N GLN A 525 14.67 5.30 -2.28
CA GLN A 525 14.30 5.66 -3.64
C GLN A 525 13.62 7.01 -3.73
N SER A 526 12.77 7.39 -2.77
CA SER A 526 12.15 8.72 -2.76
C SER A 526 13.20 9.79 -2.56
N MET A 527 14.19 9.58 -1.67
CA MET A 527 15.35 10.46 -1.54
C MET A 527 16.13 10.56 -2.86
N ALA A 528 16.49 9.42 -3.47
CA ALA A 528 17.22 9.42 -4.74
C ALA A 528 16.42 10.12 -5.86
N ALA A 529 15.11 9.91 -5.91
CA ALA A 529 14.21 10.53 -6.89
C ALA A 529 14.08 12.05 -6.66
N ILE A 530 13.98 12.50 -5.41
CA ILE A 530 13.92 13.93 -5.05
C ILE A 530 15.23 14.64 -5.44
N LEU A 531 16.39 14.02 -5.16
CA LEU A 531 17.70 14.56 -5.55
C LEU A 531 17.85 14.61 -7.07
N GLU A 532 17.48 13.53 -7.76
CA GLU A 532 17.56 13.46 -9.21
C GLU A 532 16.59 14.43 -9.89
N ALA A 533 15.38 14.59 -9.34
CA ALA A 533 14.39 15.57 -9.80
C ALA A 533 14.95 17.00 -9.73
N ASN A 534 15.54 17.39 -8.59
CA ASN A 534 16.15 18.72 -8.46
C ASN A 534 17.36 18.91 -9.40
N ARG A 535 18.18 17.87 -9.59
CA ARG A 535 19.31 17.91 -10.54
C ARG A 535 18.82 18.14 -11.97
N LEU A 536 17.87 17.34 -12.43
CA LEU A 536 17.28 17.46 -13.78
C LEU A 536 16.57 18.80 -13.97
N TRP A 537 15.87 19.28 -12.95
CA TRP A 537 15.22 20.59 -12.97
C TRP A 537 16.24 21.73 -13.13
N ASN A 538 17.34 21.70 -12.39
CA ASN A 538 18.43 22.66 -12.55
C ASN A 538 19.07 22.63 -13.94
N GLU A 539 19.36 21.43 -14.46
CA GLU A 539 19.93 21.25 -15.79
C GLU A 539 18.99 21.73 -16.91
N GLY A 540 17.68 21.58 -16.69
CA GLY A 540 16.60 22.11 -17.54
C GLY A 540 16.33 23.60 -17.35
N GLY A 541 17.18 24.33 -16.63
CA GLY A 541 17.04 25.77 -16.43
C GLY A 541 15.89 26.18 -15.50
N ARG A 542 15.44 25.27 -14.62
CA ARG A 542 14.39 25.50 -13.61
C ARG A 542 13.03 25.91 -14.21
N THR A 543 12.68 25.34 -15.35
CA THR A 543 11.45 25.68 -16.09
C THR A 543 10.33 24.65 -15.93
N ALA A 544 10.67 23.40 -15.65
CA ALA A 544 9.67 22.34 -15.49
C ALA A 544 8.82 22.59 -14.24
N LYS A 545 7.50 22.50 -14.41
CA LYS A 545 6.51 22.67 -13.35
C LYS A 545 6.39 21.41 -12.48
N LEU A 546 6.45 20.24 -13.12
CA LEU A 546 6.27 18.94 -12.44
C LEU A 546 7.43 17.98 -12.72
N GLY A 547 7.70 17.12 -11.74
CA GLY A 547 8.54 15.94 -11.88
C GLY A 547 7.72 14.67 -11.65
N LEU A 548 7.78 13.71 -12.56
CA LEU A 548 7.06 12.43 -12.46
C LEU A 548 8.04 11.30 -12.17
N PHE A 549 7.88 10.63 -11.03
CA PHE A 549 8.67 9.46 -10.65
C PHE A 549 7.78 8.24 -10.44
N ARG A 550 7.93 7.25 -11.32
CA ARG A 550 7.25 5.95 -11.17
C ARG A 550 7.88 5.15 -10.04
N VAL A 551 7.05 4.85 -9.04
CA VAL A 551 7.42 3.97 -7.94
C VAL A 551 7.17 2.53 -8.37
N GLY A 552 8.25 1.78 -8.60
CA GLY A 552 8.21 0.44 -9.20
C GLY A 552 7.18 -0.50 -8.57
N ARG A 553 6.14 -0.85 -9.35
CA ARG A 553 4.99 -1.69 -8.97
C ARG A 553 4.16 -1.15 -7.79
N HIS A 554 4.14 0.16 -7.53
CA HIS A 554 3.41 0.73 -6.40
C HIS A 554 2.50 1.92 -6.78
N GLY A 555 3.02 2.91 -7.48
CA GLY A 555 2.31 4.15 -7.77
C GLY A 555 3.19 5.19 -8.45
N LEU A 556 2.78 6.45 -8.34
CA LEU A 556 3.42 7.62 -8.94
C LEU A 556 3.67 8.66 -7.84
N ASN A 557 4.90 9.14 -7.77
CA ASN A 557 5.25 10.38 -7.08
C ASN A 557 5.25 11.51 -8.10
N ILE A 558 4.53 12.59 -7.77
CA ILE A 558 4.51 13.85 -8.51
C ILE A 558 5.19 14.88 -7.62
N PHE A 559 6.29 15.45 -8.10
CA PHE A 559 7.03 16.50 -7.43
C PHE A 559 6.67 17.84 -8.05
N GLU A 560 6.33 18.82 -7.22
CA GLU A 560 5.93 20.15 -7.69
C GLU A 560 7.05 21.14 -7.44
N PHE A 561 7.52 21.75 -8.53
CA PHE A 561 8.66 22.65 -8.50
C PHE A 561 8.25 24.08 -8.21
N ALA A 562 9.07 24.79 -7.46
CA ALA A 562 8.94 26.21 -7.15
C ALA A 562 9.27 27.07 -8.39
N VAL A 563 8.40 26.98 -9.40
CA VAL A 563 8.50 27.69 -10.68
C VAL A 563 7.44 28.80 -10.73
N PRO A 564 7.81 30.01 -11.20
CA PRO A 564 6.87 31.10 -11.39
C PRO A 564 5.79 30.77 -12.40
N ASP A 565 4.58 31.24 -12.13
CA ASP A 565 3.48 31.28 -13.09
C ASP A 565 3.70 32.37 -14.16
N GLU A 566 2.70 32.56 -15.01
CA GLU A 566 2.66 33.61 -16.03
C GLU A 566 2.75 35.05 -15.49
N ASN A 567 2.48 35.26 -14.20
CA ASN A 567 2.62 36.55 -13.52
C ASN A 567 4.02 36.74 -12.93
N GLY A 568 4.89 35.73 -13.02
CA GLY A 568 6.21 35.75 -12.40
C GLY A 568 6.18 35.44 -10.90
N GLU A 569 5.09 34.83 -10.41
CA GLU A 569 4.87 34.50 -9.01
C GLU A 569 4.94 32.99 -8.79
N ILE A 570 5.66 32.53 -7.77
CA ILE A 570 5.58 31.14 -7.33
C ILE A 570 4.25 30.99 -6.57
N PRO A 571 3.35 30.07 -6.98
CA PRO A 571 2.09 29.84 -6.28
C PRO A 571 2.30 29.54 -4.79
N SER A 572 1.44 30.08 -3.93
CA SER A 572 1.46 29.75 -2.50
C SER A 572 0.96 28.34 -2.24
N GLU A 573 0.00 27.88 -3.03
CA GLU A 573 -0.50 26.52 -3.06
C GLU A 573 0.33 25.70 -4.04
N ALA A 574 1.07 24.72 -3.54
CA ALA A 574 2.06 24.01 -4.34
C ALA A 574 1.44 23.28 -5.54
N HIS A 575 0.19 22.86 -5.38
CA HIS A 575 -0.50 21.96 -6.29
C HIS A 575 -1.22 22.61 -7.46
N ARG A 576 -1.07 23.93 -7.61
CA ARG A 576 -1.68 24.69 -8.70
C ARG A 576 -1.18 24.26 -10.08
N HIS A 577 0.12 23.96 -10.19
CA HIS A 577 0.71 23.49 -11.44
C HIS A 577 0.14 22.14 -11.85
N LEU A 578 -0.04 21.22 -10.89
CA LEU A 578 -0.71 19.95 -11.13
C LEU A 578 -2.17 20.13 -11.53
N GLU A 579 -2.91 21.03 -10.88
CA GLU A 579 -4.29 21.35 -11.27
C GLU A 579 -4.38 21.84 -12.72
N GLU A 580 -3.54 22.81 -13.10
CA GLU A 580 -3.46 23.30 -14.48
C GLU A 580 -3.18 22.16 -15.47
N MET A 581 -2.25 21.26 -15.14
CA MET A 581 -1.89 20.11 -15.98
C MET A 581 -3.02 19.12 -16.13
N LEU A 582 -3.80 18.88 -15.08
CA LEU A 582 -4.89 17.89 -15.10
C LEU A 582 -6.17 18.44 -15.76
N THR A 583 -6.35 19.77 -15.78
CA THR A 583 -7.61 20.39 -16.20
C THR A 583 -7.57 21.09 -17.55
N ARG A 584 -6.38 21.41 -18.09
CA ARG A 584 -6.25 22.08 -19.40
C ARG A 584 -6.76 21.24 -20.58
N THR A 585 -7.23 21.90 -21.64
CA THR A 585 -7.88 21.24 -22.78
C THR A 585 -6.94 20.82 -23.90
N ASP A 586 -5.76 21.44 -24.02
CA ASP A 586 -4.85 21.36 -25.17
C ASP A 586 -3.89 20.16 -25.09
N SER A 587 -3.41 19.78 -23.90
CA SER A 587 -2.79 18.48 -23.64
C SER A 587 -2.73 18.21 -22.12
N PRO A 588 -3.77 17.62 -21.51
CA PRO A 588 -3.75 17.35 -20.08
C PRO A 588 -2.84 16.16 -19.77
N LEU A 589 -2.17 16.23 -18.61
CA LEU A 589 -1.61 15.04 -17.97
C LEU A 589 -2.75 14.06 -17.70
N LYS A 590 -2.76 12.91 -18.36
CA LYS A 590 -3.75 11.86 -18.08
C LYS A 590 -3.14 10.77 -17.25
N LEU A 591 -3.83 10.46 -16.17
CA LEU A 591 -3.47 9.39 -15.26
C LEU A 591 -4.29 8.13 -15.60
N LEU A 592 -3.63 6.98 -15.58
CA LEU A 592 -4.26 5.67 -15.62
C LEU A 592 -5.11 5.49 -14.36
N PRO A 593 -6.28 4.83 -14.44
CA PRO A 593 -7.09 4.49 -13.28
C PRO A 593 -6.49 3.36 -12.42
N PHE A 594 -5.31 2.84 -12.77
CA PHE A 594 -4.65 1.72 -12.08
C PHE A 594 -3.13 1.92 -12.02
N VAL A 595 -2.48 1.17 -11.14
CA VAL A 595 -1.01 1.08 -11.10
C VAL A 595 -0.53 0.28 -12.30
N ARG A 596 0.39 0.83 -13.08
CA ARG A 596 1.02 0.04 -14.15
C ARG A 596 1.97 -0.98 -13.55
N GLN A 597 1.77 -2.23 -13.93
CA GLN A 597 2.68 -3.30 -13.57
C GLN A 597 3.78 -3.29 -14.62
N GLU A 598 5.01 -2.95 -14.24
CA GLU A 598 6.18 -3.06 -15.14
C GLU A 598 6.55 -4.53 -15.40
N HIS A 599 5.62 -5.35 -15.87
CA HIS A 599 5.91 -6.59 -16.60
C HIS A 599 4.79 -6.82 -17.61
N THR A 600 5.22 -7.13 -18.83
CA THR A 600 4.51 -7.60 -20.04
C THR A 600 2.99 -7.77 -19.91
N PRO A 601 2.16 -7.26 -20.84
CA PRO A 601 0.71 -7.50 -20.83
C PRO A 601 0.44 -9.00 -20.69
N ILE A 602 0.05 -9.43 -19.49
CA ILE A 602 -0.17 -10.84 -19.25
C ILE A 602 -1.56 -11.14 -19.78
N LYS A 603 -1.61 -11.80 -20.93
CA LYS A 603 -2.76 -12.63 -21.25
C LYS A 603 -2.81 -13.71 -20.17
N ILE A 604 -3.78 -13.56 -19.26
CA ILE A 604 -3.91 -14.27 -17.98
C ILE A 604 -3.95 -15.82 -18.14
N PHE A 605 -4.01 -16.36 -19.37
CA PHE A 605 -4.13 -17.79 -19.66
C PHE A 605 -3.24 -18.35 -20.79
N GLU A 606 -2.25 -17.62 -21.33
CA GLU A 606 -1.44 -18.17 -22.45
C GLU A 606 -0.30 -19.13 -22.05
N GLN A 607 -0.11 -19.41 -20.76
CA GLN A 607 0.85 -20.43 -20.31
C GLN A 607 0.17 -21.73 -19.88
N ALA A 608 -0.47 -22.41 -20.84
CA ALA A 608 -0.79 -23.82 -20.75
C ALA A 608 -0.91 -24.42 -22.16
N ASN A 609 0.22 -24.66 -22.80
CA ASN A 609 0.39 -25.68 -23.84
C ASN A 609 1.72 -26.38 -23.64
#